data_AF-A0A820NIC4-F1
#
_entry.id   AF-A0A820NIC4-F1
#
_cell.length_a   1.000
_cell.length_b   1.000
_cell.length_c   1.000
_cell.angle_alpha   90.00
_cell.angle_beta   90.00
_cell.angle_gamma   90.00
#
_symmetry.space_group_name_H-M   'P 1'
#
loop_
_entity.id
_entity.type
_entity.pdbx_description
1 polymer ?
#
loop_
_entity_poly.entity_id
_entity_poly.type
_entity_poly.pdbx_seq_one_letter_code
_entity_poly.pdbx_strand_id
1 'polypeptide(L)' 'NNMGKKQRGRAARNARRKLPPNFENEEVKRAPHVLVFKRGTTVGNNVKELIRDMRRVMEPFTAPNLKVSLFFIL' A
#
# COMPACT_ATOMS: atom_id res chain seq x y z
N ASN A 1 -21.47 28.00 -29.50
CA ASN A 1 -20.59 28.21 -28.33
C ASN A 1 -20.24 26.89 -27.67
N ASN A 2 -19.07 26.32 -27.97
CA ASN A 2 -18.59 25.09 -27.32
C ASN A 2 -17.55 25.48 -26.24
N MET A 3 -17.97 25.55 -24.97
CA MET A 3 -17.05 25.68 -23.84
C MET A 3 -16.35 24.33 -23.60
N GLY A 4 -15.08 24.24 -24.01
CA GLY A 4 -14.22 23.10 -23.70
C GLY A 4 -14.10 22.89 -22.19
N LYS A 5 -14.47 21.69 -21.71
CA LYS A 5 -14.35 21.31 -20.29
C LYS A 5 -12.88 21.42 -19.87
N LYS A 6 -12.56 22.41 -19.03
CA LYS A 6 -11.21 22.67 -18.50
C LYS A 6 -10.70 21.40 -17.81
N GLN A 7 -9.71 20.74 -18.39
CA GLN A 7 -9.14 19.51 -17.83
C GLN A 7 -8.49 19.83 -16.48
N ARG A 8 -8.99 19.20 -15.42
CA ARG A 8 -8.50 19.41 -14.05
C ARG A 8 -7.02 19.02 -13.95
N GLY A 9 -6.21 19.88 -13.34
CA GLY A 9 -4.77 19.69 -13.19
C GLY A 9 -4.39 18.42 -12.41
N ARG A 10 -3.17 17.92 -12.62
CA ARG A 10 -2.65 16.69 -11.99
C ARG A 10 -2.79 16.68 -10.46
N ALA A 11 -2.57 17.82 -9.80
CA ALA A 11 -2.72 17.96 -8.35
C ALA A 11 -4.16 17.64 -7.88
N ALA A 12 -5.18 18.17 -8.57
CA ALA A 12 -6.59 17.91 -8.25
C ALA A 12 -6.99 16.44 -8.48
N ARG A 13 -6.34 15.77 -9.44
CA ARG A 13 -6.52 14.32 -9.69
C ARG A 13 -5.91 13.47 -8.58
N ASN A 14 -4.71 13.83 -8.11
CA ASN A 14 -4.01 13.11 -7.04
C ASN A 14 -4.69 13.30 -5.68
N ALA A 15 -5.24 14.48 -5.41
CA ALA A 15 -6.02 14.74 -4.19
C ALA A 15 -7.26 13.84 -4.09
N ARG A 16 -7.97 13.60 -5.21
CA ARG A 16 -9.14 12.70 -5.26
C ARG A 16 -8.81 11.21 -5.21
N ARG A 17 -7.57 10.82 -5.54
CA ARG A 17 -7.08 9.44 -5.41
C ARG A 17 -6.77 9.04 -3.98
N LYS A 18 -6.67 10.00 -3.05
CA LYS A 18 -6.71 9.70 -1.62
C LYS A 18 -8.16 9.38 -1.27
N LEU A 19 -8.56 8.13 -1.45
CA LEU A 19 -9.74 7.60 -0.77
C LEU A 19 -9.60 7.89 0.73
N PRO A 20 -10.71 8.15 1.46
CA PRO A 20 -10.65 8.34 2.90
C PRO A 20 -9.97 7.12 3.56
N PRO A 21 -9.03 7.32 4.50
CA PRO A 21 -8.11 6.27 4.92
C PRO A 21 -8.71 5.20 5.84
N ASN A 22 -9.97 5.27 6.27
CA ASN A 22 -10.42 4.50 7.42
C ASN A 22 -11.78 3.81 7.20
N PHE A 23 -11.79 2.73 6.43
CA PHE A 23 -12.86 1.72 6.54
C PHE A 23 -12.27 0.34 6.84
N GLU A 24 -11.25 0.30 7.71
CA GLU A 24 -10.83 -0.95 8.32
C GLU A 24 -11.81 -1.29 9.46
N ASN A 25 -12.28 -2.54 9.47
CA ASN A 25 -13.16 -3.05 10.52
C ASN A 25 -12.46 -2.93 11.89
N GLU A 26 -13.21 -2.54 12.93
CA GLU A 26 -12.70 -2.37 14.31
C GLU A 26 -12.01 -3.63 14.86
N GLU A 27 -12.44 -4.82 14.44
CA GLU A 27 -11.79 -6.09 14.80
C GLU A 27 -10.37 -6.19 14.23
N VAL A 28 -10.16 -5.71 13.00
CA VAL A 28 -8.85 -5.73 12.32
C VAL A 28 -7.89 -4.73 12.97
N LYS A 29 -8.39 -3.58 13.41
CA LYS A 29 -7.58 -2.55 14.11
C LYS A 29 -7.08 -3.01 15.47
N ARG A 30 -7.84 -3.87 16.15
CA ARG A 30 -7.50 -4.36 17.51
C ARG A 30 -6.64 -5.62 17.49
N ALA A 31 -6.65 -6.36 16.38
CA ALA A 31 -5.86 -7.55 16.22
C ALA A 31 -4.36 -7.23 16.10
N PRO A 32 -3.46 -8.16 16.51
CA PRO A 32 -2.04 -8.01 16.27
C PRO A 32 -1.72 -7.96 14.77
N HIS A 33 -1.00 -6.91 14.32
CA HIS A 33 -0.57 -6.78 12.93
C HIS A 33 0.70 -7.58 12.65
N VAL A 34 0.73 -8.23 11.48
CA VAL A 34 1.91 -8.96 11.00
C VAL A 34 2.51 -8.19 9.84
N LEU A 35 3.84 -8.11 9.76
CA LEU A 35 4.55 -7.42 8.68
C LEU A 35 5.43 -8.40 7.93
N VAL A 36 5.13 -8.62 6.65
CA VAL A 36 5.96 -9.44 5.76
C VAL A 36 6.78 -8.54 4.84
N PHE A 37 8.10 -8.56 5.00
CA PHE A 37 9.02 -7.80 4.16
C PHE A 37 10.33 -8.55 3.94
N LYS A 38 11.00 -8.24 2.82
CA LYS A 38 12.39 -8.68 2.60
C LYS A 38 13.36 -7.82 3.40
N ARG A 39 14.44 -8.44 3.87
CA ARG A 39 15.61 -7.71 4.35
C ARG A 39 16.55 -7.40 3.18
N GLY A 40 17.08 -6.18 3.12
CA GLY A 40 18.04 -5.75 2.10
C GLY A 40 17.42 -5.29 0.79
N THR A 41 18.28 -4.80 -0.11
CA THR A 41 17.87 -4.12 -1.35
C THR A 41 17.46 -5.10 -2.45
N THR A 42 18.14 -6.25 -2.55
CA THR A 42 17.99 -7.19 -3.66
C THR A 42 17.51 -8.55 -3.18
N VAL A 43 16.52 -9.11 -3.90
CA VAL A 43 16.07 -10.50 -3.79
C VAL A 43 15.66 -11.00 -5.18
N GLY A 44 15.77 -12.31 -5.40
CA GLY A 44 15.32 -12.95 -6.63
C GLY A 44 13.80 -12.89 -6.82
N ASN A 45 13.35 -13.17 -8.04
CA ASN A 45 11.92 -13.07 -8.41
C ASN A 45 11.03 -14.03 -7.61
N ASN A 46 11.48 -15.26 -7.38
CA ASN A 46 10.74 -16.25 -6.59
C ASN A 46 10.47 -15.76 -5.16
N VAL A 47 11.45 -15.08 -4.55
CA VAL A 47 11.30 -14.50 -3.21
C VAL A 47 10.33 -13.33 -3.23
N LYS A 48 10.31 -12.51 -4.29
CA LYS A 48 9.32 -11.43 -4.44
C LYS A 48 7.91 -11.98 -4.53
N GLU A 49 7.73 -13.06 -5.28
CA GLU A 49 6.44 -13.74 -5.42
C GLU A 49 6.00 -14.37 -4.10
N LEU A 50 6.91 -15.09 -3.42
CA LEU A 50 6.66 -15.63 -2.09
C LEU A 50 6.20 -14.55 -1.10
N ILE A 51 6.86 -13.39 -1.09
CA ILE A 51 6.46 -12.27 -0.22
C ILE A 51 5.07 -11.75 -0.59
N ARG A 52 4.73 -11.66 -1.87
CA ARG A 52 3.40 -11.24 -2.32
C ARG A 52 2.34 -12.24 -1.87
N ASP A 53 2.63 -13.53 -1.98
CA ASP A 53 1.68 -14.58 -1.64
C ASP A 53 1.50 -14.69 -0.12
N MET A 54 2.58 -14.57 0.66
CA MET A 54 2.50 -14.47 2.13
C MET A 54 1.69 -13.25 2.57
N ARG A 55 1.82 -12.11 1.87
CA ARG A 55 0.99 -10.94 2.17
C ARG A 55 -0.49 -11.19 1.92
N ARG A 56 -0.84 -11.91 0.85
CA ARG A 56 -2.23 -12.28 0.57
C ARG A 56 -2.79 -13.24 1.61
N VAL A 57 -2.02 -14.26 2.00
CA VAL A 57 -2.42 -15.24 3.03
C VAL A 57 -2.67 -14.57 4.38
N MET A 58 -1.92 -13.51 4.69
CA MET A 58 -2.04 -12.79 5.96
C MET A 58 -2.98 -11.57 5.90
N GLU A 59 -3.75 -11.38 4.82
CA GLU A 59 -4.85 -10.41 4.80
C GLU A 59 -5.93 -10.83 5.82
N PRO A 60 -6.58 -9.88 6.53
CA PRO A 60 -6.45 -8.42 6.44
C PRO A 60 -5.35 -7.84 7.36
N PHE A 61 -4.61 -8.67 8.10
CA PHE A 61 -3.70 -8.22 9.16
C PHE A 61 -2.32 -7.80 8.65
N THR A 62 -2.05 -7.97 7.36
CA THR A 62 -0.89 -7.40 6.68
C THR A 62 -1.30 -6.65 5.41
N ALA A 63 -0.55 -5.61 5.08
CA ALA A 63 -0.82 -4.82 3.89
C ALA A 63 -0.35 -5.55 2.62
N PRO A 64 -1.17 -5.65 1.55
CA PRO A 64 -0.75 -6.26 0.28
C PRO A 64 0.42 -5.49 -0.35
N ASN A 65 0.43 -4.17 -0.16
CA ASN A 65 1.44 -3.25 -0.70
C ASN A 65 2.18 -2.50 0.41
N LEU A 66 3.05 -3.21 1.15
CA LEU A 66 3.91 -2.61 2.15
C LEU A 66 5.17 -1.98 1.51
N LYS A 67 5.37 -0.68 1.75
CA LYS A 67 6.60 0.07 1.39
C LYS A 67 7.52 0.12 2.61
N VAL A 68 8.73 -0.40 2.47
CA VAL A 68 9.74 -0.41 3.55
C VAL A 68 10.94 0.40 3.10
N SER A 69 11.34 1.39 3.89
CA SER A 69 12.58 2.15 3.73
C SER A 69 13.50 1.79 4.89
N LEU A 70 14.69 1.28 4.59
CA LEU A 70 15.69 0.89 5.59
C LEU A 70 16.52 2.06 6.12
N PHE A 71 16.17 3.31 5.80
CA PHE A 71 17.00 4.48 6.08
C PHE A 71 16.93 5.00 7.54
N PHE A 72 16.10 4.41 8.41
CA PHE A 72 15.82 4.96 9.75
C PHE A 72 16.04 3.99 10.93
N ILE A 73 16.92 2.99 10.79
CA ILE A 73 17.29 2.10 11.91
C ILE A 73 18.78 2.26 12.26
N LEU A 74 19.21 3.51 12.46
CA LEU A 74 20.49 3.88 13.07
C LEU A 74 20.21 4.84 14.23
#